data_AF-A0A7I4AHN2-F1
#
_entry.id   AF-A0A7I4AHN2-F1
#
_cell.length_a   1.000
_cell.length_b   1.000
_cell.length_c   1.000
_cell.angle_alpha   90.00
_cell.angle_beta   90.00
_cell.angle_gamma   90.00
#
_symmetry.space_group_name_H-M   'P 1'
#
loop_
_entity.id
_entity.type
_entity.pdbx_description
1 polymer ?
#
loop_
_entity_poly.entity_id
_entity_poly.type
_entity_poly.pdbx_seq_one_letter_code
_entity_poly.pdbx_strand_id
1 'polypeptide(L)'
;MFDDPAVEIQELTSVVKQDITALNAAISDLQQLCDSRNDGVNQTKHSSEHSTTVVDTLKSRLMNTTKEFKDVLTLRTENLKVHDNRRQLFTATANKQVNPYARQGPLASAAQNTASSTSVSLPPWGNGAGRSNELFSSRRRHTADGPESSQSQARLQQQQLAPVQDSYMQNRAEALQNVESTIVELSTIFTQLATMVAQQGEVAIRIDENMDESLSNVEGAQNQLLKYLDSISSNRWLILKIFMVLITFLLIFVVFVA
;
A
#
# COMPACT_ATOMS: atom_id res chain seq x y z
N MET A 1 -26.02 1.70 -6.08
CA MET A 1 -26.14 2.22 -4.68
C MET A 1 -25.79 1.15 -3.64
N PHE A 2 -25.76 -0.13 -4.00
CA PHE A 2 -25.46 -1.23 -3.08
C PHE A 2 -24.25 -2.07 -3.51
N ASP A 3 -23.46 -1.54 -4.44
CA ASP A 3 -22.22 -2.11 -4.95
C ASP A 3 -21.10 -1.78 -3.96
N ASP A 4 -21.04 -2.54 -2.86
CA ASP A 4 -19.96 -2.49 -1.88
C ASP A 4 -18.82 -3.40 -2.38
N PRO A 5 -17.62 -2.89 -2.72
CA PRO A 5 -16.49 -3.69 -3.21
C PRO A 5 -15.83 -4.54 -2.11
N ALA A 6 -16.59 -4.90 -1.07
CA ALA A 6 -16.15 -5.72 0.05
C ALA A 6 -15.51 -7.04 -0.41
N VAL A 7 -16.07 -7.70 -1.44
CA VAL A 7 -15.62 -9.00 -1.98
C VAL A 7 -14.32 -8.87 -2.77
N GLU A 8 -14.26 -7.99 -3.77
CA GLU A 8 -13.05 -7.73 -4.58
C GLU A 8 -11.86 -7.36 -3.68
N ILE A 9 -12.08 -6.46 -2.71
CA ILE A 9 -11.02 -6.06 -1.77
C ILE A 9 -10.68 -7.22 -0.82
N GLN A 10 -11.58 -8.16 -0.53
CA GLN A 10 -11.28 -9.36 0.26
C GLN A 10 -10.42 -10.36 -0.52
N GLU A 11 -10.69 -10.54 -1.82
CA GLU A 11 -9.85 -11.35 -2.72
C GLU A 11 -8.44 -10.75 -2.83
N LEU A 12 -8.33 -9.45 -3.10
CA LEU A 12 -7.06 -8.72 -3.13
C LEU A 12 -6.32 -8.80 -1.78
N THR A 13 -7.04 -8.68 -0.66
CA THR A 13 -6.47 -8.86 0.69
C THR A 13 -5.90 -10.28 0.87
N SER A 14 -6.58 -11.30 0.36
CA SER A 14 -6.11 -12.69 0.43
C SER A 14 -4.87 -12.94 -0.42
N VAL A 15 -4.79 -12.36 -1.63
CA VAL A 15 -3.60 -12.47 -2.50
C VAL A 15 -2.40 -11.78 -1.88
N VAL A 16 -2.52 -10.51 -1.47
CA VAL A 16 -1.40 -9.75 -0.87
C VAL A 16 -0.94 -10.38 0.45
N LYS A 17 -1.86 -10.94 1.24
CA LYS A 17 -1.52 -11.76 2.42
C LYS A 17 -0.66 -12.98 2.02
N GLN A 18 -1.10 -13.75 1.03
CA GLN A 18 -0.39 -14.96 0.59
C GLN A 18 1.01 -14.62 0.06
N ASP A 19 1.15 -13.54 -0.71
CA ASP A 19 2.44 -13.06 -1.22
C ASP A 19 3.38 -12.61 -0.09
N ILE A 20 2.89 -11.86 0.91
CA ILE A 20 3.71 -11.44 2.07
C ILE A 20 4.19 -12.66 2.87
N THR A 21 3.32 -13.65 3.11
CA THR A 21 3.70 -14.89 3.82
C THR A 21 4.71 -15.72 3.02
N ALA A 22 4.56 -15.82 1.70
CA ALA A 22 5.52 -16.50 0.83
C ALA A 22 6.89 -15.79 0.78
N LEU A 23 6.89 -14.45 0.71
CA LEU A 23 8.12 -13.65 0.77
C LEU A 23 8.83 -13.76 2.13
N ASN A 24 8.08 -13.79 3.24
CA ASN A 24 8.65 -13.98 4.58
C ASN A 24 9.33 -15.36 4.70
N ALA A 25 8.71 -16.42 4.19
CA ALA A 25 9.30 -17.76 4.13
C ALA A 25 10.57 -17.78 3.27
N ALA A 26 10.51 -17.26 2.04
CA ALA A 26 11.66 -17.23 1.13
C ALA A 26 12.85 -16.41 1.65
N ILE A 27 12.60 -15.32 2.39
CA ILE A 27 13.65 -14.54 3.06
C ILE A 27 14.25 -15.28 4.26
N SER A 28 13.43 -16.03 5.02
CA SER A 28 13.90 -16.89 6.11
C SER A 28 14.80 -18.02 5.57
N ASP A 29 14.40 -18.69 4.50
CA ASP A 29 15.19 -19.75 3.85
C ASP A 29 16.49 -19.18 3.27
N LEU A 30 16.43 -18.00 2.64
CA LEU A 30 17.62 -17.32 2.12
C LEU A 30 18.58 -16.92 3.25
N GLN A 31 18.08 -16.46 4.41
CA GLN A 31 18.92 -16.23 5.58
C GLN A 31 19.61 -17.53 6.03
N GLN A 32 18.89 -18.64 6.19
CA GLN A 32 19.49 -19.91 6.61
C GLN A 32 20.60 -20.38 5.65
N LEU A 33 20.42 -20.13 4.34
CA LEU A 33 21.44 -20.41 3.32
C LEU A 33 22.66 -19.46 3.40
N CYS A 34 22.48 -18.21 3.85
CA CYS A 34 23.59 -17.29 4.12
C CYS A 34 24.35 -17.69 5.40
N ASP A 35 23.63 -17.91 6.50
CA ASP A 35 24.18 -18.30 7.80
C ASP A 35 24.95 -19.63 7.68
N SER A 36 24.36 -20.64 7.01
CA SER A 36 25.01 -21.93 6.74
C SER A 36 26.19 -21.86 5.75
N ARG A 37 26.27 -20.83 4.90
CA ARG A 37 27.38 -20.62 3.95
C ARG A 37 28.56 -19.91 4.61
N ASN A 38 28.29 -19.04 5.60
CA ASN A 38 29.31 -18.27 6.29
C ASN A 38 30.26 -19.13 7.14
N ASP A 39 29.82 -20.32 7.57
CA ASP A 39 30.64 -21.33 8.25
C ASP A 39 31.58 -22.10 7.28
N GLY A 40 31.46 -21.86 5.98
CA GLY A 40 32.24 -22.52 4.92
C GLY A 40 33.58 -21.83 4.64
N VAL A 41 34.67 -22.44 5.13
CA VAL A 41 36.09 -21.98 5.09
C VAL A 41 36.62 -21.46 3.74
N ASN A 42 35.95 -21.70 2.61
CA ASN A 42 36.41 -21.35 1.25
C ASN A 42 35.62 -20.21 0.56
N GLN A 43 34.70 -19.53 1.26
CA GLN A 43 33.92 -18.43 0.66
C GLN A 43 34.70 -17.10 0.69
N THR A 44 34.63 -16.31 -0.39
CA THR A 44 35.19 -14.95 -0.42
C THR A 44 34.39 -14.00 0.47
N LYS A 45 35.07 -13.22 1.34
CA LYS A 45 34.49 -12.31 2.35
C LYS A 45 33.35 -11.43 1.79
N HIS A 46 33.62 -10.69 0.71
CA HIS A 46 32.64 -9.86 0.00
C HIS A 46 31.38 -10.61 -0.48
N SER A 47 31.49 -11.90 -0.81
CA SER A 47 30.32 -12.68 -1.22
C SER A 47 29.39 -12.99 -0.05
N SER A 48 29.90 -13.06 1.18
CA SER A 48 29.07 -13.22 2.38
C SER A 48 28.43 -11.88 2.74
N GLU A 49 29.24 -10.81 2.81
CA GLU A 49 28.80 -9.44 3.13
C GLU A 49 27.73 -8.93 2.14
N HIS A 50 27.91 -9.17 0.84
CA HIS A 50 26.92 -8.83 -0.17
C HIS A 50 25.62 -9.65 -0.04
N SER A 51 25.70 -10.95 0.23
CA SER A 51 24.51 -11.78 0.45
C SER A 51 23.71 -11.30 1.66
N THR A 52 24.37 -11.02 2.78
CA THR A 52 23.74 -10.42 3.98
C THR A 52 23.13 -9.05 3.65
N THR A 53 23.85 -8.18 2.93
CA THR A 53 23.32 -6.87 2.47
C THR A 53 22.02 -6.99 1.67
N VAL A 54 21.94 -7.96 0.75
CA VAL A 54 20.73 -8.21 -0.05
C VAL A 54 19.60 -8.73 0.84
N VAL A 55 19.89 -9.67 1.74
CA VAL A 55 18.93 -10.23 2.71
C VAL A 55 18.33 -9.13 3.60
N ASP A 56 19.15 -8.23 4.16
CA ASP A 56 18.70 -7.14 5.03
C ASP A 56 17.86 -6.11 4.27
N THR A 57 18.27 -5.80 3.03
CA THR A 57 17.53 -4.90 2.14
C THR A 57 16.14 -5.48 1.80
N LEU A 58 16.04 -6.79 1.57
CA LEU A 58 14.77 -7.47 1.32
C LEU A 58 13.89 -7.48 2.57
N LYS A 59 14.44 -7.77 3.76
CA LYS A 59 13.72 -7.70 5.05
C LYS A 59 13.14 -6.32 5.32
N SER A 60 13.95 -5.27 5.18
CA SER A 60 13.53 -3.89 5.38
C SER A 60 12.42 -3.47 4.41
N ARG A 61 12.50 -3.88 3.13
CA ARG A 61 11.44 -3.66 2.15
C ARG A 61 10.15 -4.40 2.51
N LEU A 62 10.23 -5.70 2.82
CA LEU A 62 9.05 -6.51 3.19
C LEU A 62 8.40 -5.97 4.48
N MET A 63 9.18 -5.53 5.47
CA MET A 63 8.68 -4.92 6.71
C MET A 63 7.90 -3.63 6.43
N ASN A 64 8.39 -2.77 5.53
CA ASN A 64 7.70 -1.55 5.13
C ASN A 64 6.41 -1.86 4.35
N THR A 65 6.44 -2.76 3.35
CA THR A 65 5.22 -3.18 2.62
C THR A 65 4.19 -3.85 3.53
N THR A 66 4.62 -4.67 4.50
CA THR A 66 3.76 -5.30 5.51
C THR A 66 3.08 -4.24 6.40
N LYS A 67 3.82 -3.19 6.77
CA LYS A 67 3.28 -2.04 7.52
C LYS A 67 2.26 -1.26 6.70
N GLU A 68 2.60 -0.86 5.48
CA GLU A 68 1.70 -0.11 4.59
C GLU A 68 0.38 -0.89 4.34
N PHE A 69 0.47 -2.19 4.10
CA PHE A 69 -0.71 -3.05 3.94
C PHE A 69 -1.55 -3.13 5.22
N LYS A 70 -0.92 -3.29 6.39
CA LYS A 70 -1.61 -3.23 7.70
C LYS A 70 -2.29 -1.88 7.94
N ASP A 71 -1.65 -0.78 7.59
CA ASP A 71 -2.21 0.58 7.76
C ASP A 71 -3.44 0.77 6.84
N VAL A 72 -3.40 0.29 5.60
CA VAL A 72 -4.55 0.25 4.67
C VAL A 72 -5.69 -0.63 5.18
N LEU A 73 -5.40 -1.83 5.70
CA LEU A 73 -6.42 -2.71 6.29
C LEU A 73 -7.06 -2.09 7.54
N THR A 74 -6.27 -1.39 8.37
CA THR A 74 -6.77 -0.66 9.55
C THR A 74 -7.71 0.48 9.13
N LEU A 75 -7.33 1.25 8.10
CA LEU A 75 -8.17 2.31 7.52
C LEU A 75 -9.47 1.75 6.90
N ARG A 76 -9.44 0.57 6.27
CA ARG A 76 -10.66 -0.14 5.80
C ARG A 76 -11.58 -0.47 6.97
N THR A 77 -11.05 -1.06 8.04
CA THR A 77 -11.83 -1.41 9.25
C THR A 77 -12.46 -0.17 9.89
N GLU A 78 -11.73 0.95 9.98
CA GLU A 78 -12.29 2.22 10.46
C GLU A 78 -13.42 2.73 9.57
N ASN A 79 -13.22 2.77 8.24
CA ASN A 79 -14.24 3.23 7.30
C ASN A 79 -15.52 2.37 7.34
N LEU A 80 -15.39 1.05 7.43
CA LEU A 80 -16.55 0.15 7.60
C LEU A 80 -17.29 0.43 8.91
N LYS A 81 -16.56 0.62 10.02
CA LYS A 81 -17.11 0.94 11.35
C LYS A 81 -17.82 2.29 11.39
N VAL A 82 -17.25 3.32 10.76
CA VAL A 82 -17.90 4.64 10.59
C VAL A 82 -19.16 4.51 9.75
N HIS A 83 -19.12 3.74 8.66
CA HIS A 83 -20.26 3.53 7.79
C HIS A 83 -21.41 2.78 8.50
N ASP A 84 -21.09 1.79 9.34
CA ASP A 84 -22.09 1.05 10.11
C ASP A 84 -22.62 1.84 11.31
N ASN A 85 -21.80 2.64 11.99
CA ASN A 85 -22.31 3.59 13.01
C ASN A 85 -23.30 4.60 12.39
N ARG A 86 -22.93 5.18 11.24
CA ARG A 86 -23.82 6.07 10.47
C ARG A 86 -25.12 5.37 10.09
N ARG A 87 -25.05 4.12 9.63
CA ARG A 87 -26.23 3.30 9.29
C ARG A 87 -27.09 3.02 10.52
N GLN A 88 -26.51 2.64 11.66
CA GLN A 88 -27.25 2.42 12.90
C GLN A 88 -28.04 3.66 13.34
N LEU A 89 -27.43 4.85 13.29
CA LEU A 89 -28.10 6.11 13.66
C LEU A 89 -29.34 6.39 12.78
N PHE A 90 -29.23 6.23 11.46
CA PHE A 90 -30.36 6.46 10.56
C PHE A 90 -31.40 5.31 10.59
N THR A 91 -30.99 4.05 10.66
CA THR A 91 -31.90 2.89 10.68
C THR A 91 -32.64 2.74 12.02
N ALA A 92 -31.98 3.00 13.16
CA ALA A 92 -32.65 3.02 14.47
C ALA A 92 -33.69 4.14 14.56
N THR A 93 -33.47 5.27 13.88
CA THR A 93 -34.46 6.35 13.77
C THR A 93 -35.67 5.93 12.93
N ALA A 94 -35.44 5.25 11.80
CA ALA A 94 -36.51 4.76 10.92
C ALA A 94 -37.47 3.79 11.63
N ASN A 95 -36.96 2.88 12.48
CA ASN A 95 -37.81 1.96 13.26
C ASN A 95 -38.51 2.61 14.47
N LYS A 96 -38.18 3.86 14.83
CA LYS A 96 -38.77 4.55 16.01
C LYS A 96 -39.72 5.69 15.64
N GLN A 97 -39.80 6.09 14.37
CA GLN A 97 -40.75 7.09 13.91
C GLN A 97 -42.06 6.45 13.43
N VAL A 98 -43.11 6.59 14.25
CA VAL A 98 -44.49 6.51 13.77
C VAL A 98 -44.66 7.53 12.65
N ASN A 99 -44.99 7.06 11.45
CA ASN A 99 -44.90 7.82 10.19
C ASN A 99 -45.64 9.19 10.25
N PRO A 100 -44.93 10.31 10.36
CA PRO A 100 -45.56 11.62 10.60
C PRO A 100 -46.19 12.20 9.34
N TYR A 101 -45.84 11.70 8.15
CA TYR A 101 -46.36 12.14 6.86
C TYR A 101 -47.57 11.33 6.37
N ALA A 102 -48.06 10.36 7.15
CA ALA A 102 -49.25 9.56 6.84
C ALA A 102 -50.59 10.33 6.96
N ARG A 103 -50.57 11.67 7.12
CA ARG A 103 -51.76 12.53 7.20
C ARG A 103 -51.71 13.71 6.22
N GLN A 104 -51.94 13.42 4.94
CA GLN A 104 -52.35 14.41 3.95
C GLN A 104 -53.17 13.76 2.82
N GLY A 105 -54.34 13.20 3.19
CA GLY A 105 -55.40 12.92 2.22
C GLY A 105 -56.03 14.23 1.71
N PRO A 106 -56.49 14.33 0.45
CA PRO A 106 -56.98 15.60 -0.10
C PRO A 106 -58.29 16.06 0.56
N LEU A 107 -58.25 17.17 1.29
CA LEU A 107 -59.44 17.85 1.81
C LEU A 107 -60.12 18.67 0.71
N ALA A 108 -60.88 18.00 -0.15
CA ALA A 108 -61.72 18.64 -1.16
C ALA A 108 -63.05 19.15 -0.54
N SER A 109 -62.96 20.09 0.40
CA SER A 109 -64.14 20.76 0.99
C SER A 109 -64.69 21.85 0.07
N ALA A 110 -65.98 21.78 -0.26
CA ALA A 110 -66.61 22.70 -1.20
C ALA A 110 -66.88 24.10 -0.61
N ALA A 111 -66.61 25.13 -1.40
CA ALA A 111 -67.19 26.47 -1.26
C ALA A 111 -67.32 27.12 -2.65
N GLN A 112 -68.39 27.89 -2.88
CA GLN A 112 -68.60 28.66 -4.10
C GLN A 112 -68.30 30.15 -3.86
N ASN A 113 -68.00 30.87 -4.94
CA ASN A 113 -68.16 32.33 -5.10
C ASN A 113 -67.61 33.25 -4.00
N THR A 114 -66.47 33.89 -4.27
CA THR A 114 -66.37 35.37 -4.26
C THR A 114 -65.13 35.82 -5.03
N ALA A 115 -65.06 37.09 -5.42
CA ALA A 115 -63.98 37.64 -6.25
C ALA A 115 -63.31 38.84 -5.58
N SER A 116 -61.98 38.86 -5.51
CA SER A 116 -61.16 40.08 -5.39
C SER A 116 -59.67 39.85 -5.62
N SER A 117 -59.09 40.73 -6.46
CA SER A 117 -57.74 41.32 -6.44
C SER A 117 -56.52 40.63 -5.75
N THR A 118 -55.44 40.50 -6.54
CA THR A 118 -53.99 40.72 -6.17
C THR A 118 -53.31 39.80 -5.13
N SER A 119 -51.98 39.56 -5.15
CA SER A 119 -50.85 40.08 -5.96
C SER A 119 -49.76 39.00 -6.22
N VAL A 120 -48.79 39.34 -7.08
CA VAL A 120 -47.64 38.50 -7.52
C VAL A 120 -46.53 38.40 -6.45
N SER A 121 -45.83 37.25 -6.37
CA SER A 121 -44.40 37.19 -5.97
C SER A 121 -43.69 35.90 -6.45
N LEU A 122 -42.81 36.05 -7.44
CA LEU A 122 -41.82 35.12 -8.04
C LEU A 122 -40.74 36.00 -8.74
N PRO A 123 -39.64 35.48 -9.35
CA PRO A 123 -39.15 34.10 -9.45
C PRO A 123 -37.93 33.83 -8.51
N PRO A 124 -36.60 33.92 -8.82
CA PRO A 124 -35.83 33.97 -10.09
C PRO A 124 -34.62 32.98 -10.20
N TRP A 125 -34.63 32.02 -11.15
CA TRP A 125 -33.54 31.63 -12.09
C TRP A 125 -33.72 30.23 -12.72
N GLY A 126 -33.14 30.02 -13.93
CA GLY A 126 -32.98 28.69 -14.57
C GLY A 126 -34.04 28.27 -15.59
N ASN A 127 -34.16 28.96 -16.73
CA ASN A 127 -35.03 28.54 -17.85
C ASN A 127 -34.25 27.72 -18.90
N GLY A 128 -34.81 26.63 -19.45
CA GLY A 128 -34.03 25.67 -20.25
C GLY A 128 -34.80 24.59 -21.05
N ALA A 129 -35.75 25.00 -21.90
CA ALA A 129 -36.29 24.30 -23.08
C ALA A 129 -36.58 22.76 -23.05
N GLY A 130 -37.84 22.34 -23.23
CA GLY A 130 -38.16 20.89 -23.27
C GLY A 130 -39.57 20.41 -23.67
N ARG A 131 -40.04 20.74 -24.89
CA ARG A 131 -41.11 20.04 -25.67
C ARG A 131 -42.55 19.94 -25.12
N SER A 132 -43.50 19.99 -26.05
CA SER A 132 -44.94 19.73 -25.90
C SER A 132 -45.34 18.34 -26.41
N ASN A 133 -46.41 17.77 -25.85
CA ASN A 133 -47.43 16.93 -26.51
C ASN A 133 -48.63 16.75 -25.54
N GLU A 134 -49.89 16.89 -25.98
CA GLU A 134 -50.79 15.81 -26.49
C GLU A 134 -51.04 14.68 -25.47
N LEU A 135 -52.26 14.24 -25.14
CA LEU A 135 -53.62 14.66 -25.52
C LEU A 135 -54.65 14.12 -24.49
N PHE A 136 -55.90 14.62 -24.49
CA PHE A 136 -57.01 14.13 -23.67
C PHE A 136 -57.35 12.64 -23.89
N SER A 137 -57.75 11.94 -22.81
CA SER A 137 -58.71 10.83 -22.88
C SER A 137 -59.39 10.55 -21.53
N SER A 138 -60.59 11.08 -21.34
CA SER A 138 -61.46 10.73 -20.20
C SER A 138 -62.12 9.37 -20.41
N ARG A 139 -62.03 8.46 -19.43
CA ARG A 139 -63.01 7.38 -19.26
C ARG A 139 -63.51 7.34 -17.81
N ARG A 140 -64.82 7.19 -17.65
CA ARG A 140 -65.59 7.44 -16.41
C ARG A 140 -66.37 6.20 -16.01
N ARG A 141 -66.65 6.03 -14.71
CA ARG A 141 -67.32 4.88 -14.04
C ARG A 141 -66.39 3.64 -13.96
N HIS A 142 -66.42 2.84 -12.89
CA HIS A 142 -67.57 2.47 -12.05
C HIS A 142 -67.50 2.81 -10.55
N THR A 143 -68.62 2.61 -9.86
CA THR A 143 -68.84 2.81 -8.41
C THR A 143 -69.33 1.51 -7.76
N ALA A 144 -68.77 1.12 -6.61
CA ALA A 144 -69.45 0.51 -5.43
C ALA A 144 -68.42 0.00 -4.40
N ASP A 145 -68.63 0.37 -3.13
CA ASP A 145 -68.42 -0.35 -1.85
C ASP A 145 -67.21 -1.29 -1.59
N GLY A 146 -66.54 -1.07 -0.44
CA GLY A 146 -65.69 -2.07 0.23
C GLY A 146 -64.34 -1.56 0.77
N PRO A 147 -64.27 -0.93 1.96
CA PRO A 147 -63.04 -0.29 2.48
C PRO A 147 -62.29 -1.09 3.58
N GLU A 148 -62.18 -2.43 3.49
CA GLU A 148 -61.64 -3.23 4.63
C GLU A 148 -60.70 -4.41 4.27
N SER A 149 -59.81 -4.24 3.27
CA SER A 149 -58.79 -5.27 2.96
C SER A 149 -57.39 -4.75 2.61
N SER A 150 -57.24 -3.47 2.25
CA SER A 150 -55.96 -2.93 1.76
C SER A 150 -54.84 -2.80 2.80
N GLN A 151 -55.15 -2.85 4.10
CA GLN A 151 -54.17 -2.59 5.17
C GLN A 151 -53.30 -3.82 5.52
N SER A 152 -53.75 -5.04 5.19
CA SER A 152 -53.00 -6.27 5.47
C SER A 152 -51.91 -6.56 4.43
N GLN A 153 -52.17 -6.30 3.14
CA GLN A 153 -51.17 -6.49 2.07
C GLN A 153 -49.96 -5.58 2.24
N ALA A 154 -50.14 -4.34 2.69
CA ALA A 154 -49.03 -3.40 2.92
C ALA A 154 -48.01 -3.89 3.96
N ARG A 155 -48.42 -4.71 4.94
CA ARG A 155 -47.50 -5.28 5.95
C ARG A 155 -46.69 -6.48 5.46
N LEU A 156 -47.24 -7.30 4.56
CA LEU A 156 -46.53 -8.46 4.02
C LEU A 156 -45.32 -8.04 3.16
N GLN A 157 -45.45 -6.97 2.39
CA GLN A 157 -44.34 -6.48 1.55
C GLN A 157 -43.20 -5.84 2.36
N GLN A 158 -43.48 -5.26 3.53
CA GLN A 158 -42.44 -4.71 4.41
C GLN A 158 -41.57 -5.79 5.08
N GLN A 159 -42.05 -7.04 5.15
CA GLN A 159 -41.33 -8.15 5.79
C GLN A 159 -40.28 -8.82 4.87
N GLN A 160 -40.31 -8.57 3.55
CA GLN A 160 -39.33 -9.09 2.58
C GLN A 160 -38.07 -8.23 2.42
N LEU A 161 -38.05 -7.00 2.95
CA LEU A 161 -36.87 -6.12 2.89
C LEU A 161 -35.85 -6.39 4.01
N ALA A 162 -36.29 -6.93 5.15
CA ALA A 162 -35.42 -7.31 6.27
C ALA A 162 -34.34 -8.36 5.91
N PRO A 163 -34.64 -9.53 5.31
CA PRO A 163 -33.62 -10.57 5.07
C PRO A 163 -32.51 -10.14 4.10
N VAL A 164 -32.77 -9.19 3.20
CA VAL A 164 -31.74 -8.61 2.31
C VAL A 164 -30.80 -7.68 3.11
N GLN A 165 -31.32 -7.01 4.13
CA GLN A 165 -30.53 -6.15 5.01
C GLN A 165 -29.66 -6.97 5.99
N ASP A 166 -30.21 -8.07 6.52
CA ASP A 166 -29.49 -8.97 7.44
C ASP A 166 -28.34 -9.72 6.74
N SER A 167 -28.56 -10.23 5.53
CA SER A 167 -27.51 -10.92 4.75
C SER A 167 -26.34 -10.00 4.40
N TYR A 168 -26.60 -8.73 4.08
CA TYR A 168 -25.53 -7.73 3.92
C TYR A 168 -24.78 -7.45 5.24
N MET A 169 -25.46 -7.48 6.40
CA MET A 169 -24.78 -7.38 7.70
C MET A 169 -23.88 -8.57 8.00
N GLN A 170 -24.35 -9.78 7.70
CA GLN A 170 -23.59 -11.01 7.91
C GLN A 170 -22.29 -11.01 7.09
N ASN A 171 -22.39 -10.76 5.78
CA ASN A 171 -21.24 -10.74 4.87
C ASN A 171 -20.21 -9.66 5.26
N ARG A 172 -20.68 -8.49 5.75
CA ARG A 172 -19.80 -7.42 6.23
C ARG A 172 -19.10 -7.76 7.55
N ALA A 173 -19.79 -8.42 8.48
CA ALA A 173 -19.19 -8.87 9.73
C ALA A 173 -18.11 -9.94 9.49
N GLU A 174 -18.36 -10.88 8.58
CA GLU A 174 -17.39 -11.89 8.15
C GLU A 174 -16.16 -11.26 7.47
N ALA A 175 -16.37 -10.29 6.56
CA ALA A 175 -15.26 -9.56 5.94
C ALA A 175 -14.40 -8.79 6.97
N LEU A 176 -15.03 -8.20 8.00
CA LEU A 176 -14.30 -7.55 9.09
C LEU A 176 -13.47 -8.55 9.92
N GLN A 177 -14.07 -9.69 10.30
CA GLN A 177 -13.36 -10.73 11.05
C GLN A 177 -12.16 -11.31 10.28
N ASN A 178 -12.28 -11.47 8.96
CA ASN A 178 -11.18 -11.90 8.10
C ASN A 178 -10.07 -10.84 7.97
N VAL A 179 -10.42 -9.55 7.95
CA VAL A 179 -9.45 -8.44 7.99
C VAL A 179 -8.75 -8.37 9.36
N GLU A 180 -9.47 -8.50 10.48
CA GLU A 180 -8.88 -8.53 11.82
C GLU A 180 -7.90 -9.69 12.01
N SER A 181 -8.28 -10.91 11.59
CA SER A 181 -7.40 -12.08 11.55
C SER A 181 -6.13 -11.82 10.73
N THR A 182 -6.28 -11.19 9.56
CA THR A 182 -5.14 -10.83 8.69
C THR A 182 -4.24 -9.77 9.34
N ILE A 183 -4.79 -8.74 9.99
CA ILE A 183 -4.02 -7.73 10.73
C ILE A 183 -3.21 -8.37 11.88
N VAL A 184 -3.76 -9.38 12.58
CA VAL A 184 -3.04 -10.12 13.62
C VAL A 184 -1.88 -10.93 13.03
N GLU A 185 -2.12 -11.71 11.97
CA GLU A 185 -1.10 -12.54 11.32
C GLU A 185 0.04 -11.69 10.73
N LEU A 186 -0.29 -10.59 10.04
CA LEU A 186 0.69 -9.60 9.57
C LEU A 186 1.44 -8.93 10.72
N SER A 187 0.83 -8.77 11.90
CA SER A 187 1.52 -8.24 13.08
C SER A 187 2.52 -9.24 13.65
N THR A 188 2.25 -10.55 13.56
CA THR A 188 3.22 -11.60 13.89
C THR A 188 4.40 -11.57 12.92
N ILE A 189 4.14 -11.50 11.60
CA ILE A 189 5.19 -11.38 10.56
C ILE A 189 6.01 -10.11 10.76
N PHE A 190 5.36 -8.97 10.99
CA PHE A 190 6.03 -7.69 11.26
C PHE A 190 6.90 -7.75 12.53
N THR A 191 6.45 -8.46 13.58
CA THR A 191 7.25 -8.66 14.80
C THR A 191 8.45 -9.57 14.53
N GLN A 192 8.27 -10.66 13.77
CA GLN A 192 9.37 -11.53 13.34
C GLN A 192 10.42 -10.74 12.55
N LEU A 193 10.01 -10.00 11.52
CA LEU A 193 10.90 -9.15 10.71
C LEU A 193 11.58 -8.07 11.57
N ALA A 194 10.88 -7.42 12.50
CA ALA A 194 11.46 -6.44 13.40
C ALA A 194 12.52 -7.06 14.33
N THR A 195 12.27 -8.25 14.90
CA THR A 195 13.28 -8.95 15.72
C THR A 195 14.49 -9.41 14.90
N MET A 196 14.25 -9.88 13.68
CA MET A 196 15.27 -10.35 12.75
C MET A 196 16.20 -9.20 12.32
N VAL A 197 15.64 -8.06 11.90
CA VAL A 197 16.41 -6.84 11.58
C VAL A 197 17.11 -6.28 12.81
N ALA A 198 16.47 -6.26 13.98
CA ALA A 198 17.09 -5.77 15.21
C ALA A 198 18.27 -6.63 15.69
N GLN A 199 18.22 -7.96 15.49
CA GLN A 199 19.35 -8.85 15.80
C GLN A 199 20.54 -8.69 14.85
N GLN A 200 20.28 -8.34 13.59
CA GLN A 200 21.34 -8.15 12.58
C GLN A 200 22.04 -6.79 12.66
N GLY A 201 21.56 -5.90 13.53
CA GLY A 201 22.07 -4.55 13.71
C GLY A 201 21.28 -3.51 12.90
N GLU A 202 21.17 -2.31 13.45
CA GLU A 202 20.57 -1.17 12.76
C GLU A 202 21.36 -0.86 11.48
N VAL A 203 20.67 -0.79 10.34
CA VAL A 203 21.31 -0.52 9.03
C VAL A 203 21.70 0.96 8.93
N ALA A 204 22.77 1.31 9.63
CA ALA A 204 23.62 2.44 9.25
C ALA A 204 24.04 2.21 7.79
N ILE A 205 23.63 3.14 6.92
CA ILE A 205 23.66 2.97 5.46
C ILE A 205 25.10 2.61 5.02
N ARG A 206 25.26 1.44 4.37
CA ARG A 206 26.54 0.78 4.02
C ARG A 206 27.39 1.56 2.99
N ILE A 207 27.77 2.80 3.30
CA ILE A 207 28.73 3.62 2.55
C ILE A 207 30.16 3.28 3.01
N ASP A 208 30.33 3.06 4.32
CA ASP A 208 31.63 2.86 4.96
C ASP A 208 32.26 1.49 4.60
N GLU A 209 31.44 0.46 4.36
CA GLU A 209 31.90 -0.91 4.03
C GLU A 209 32.66 -0.96 2.70
N ASN A 210 32.19 -0.22 1.68
CA ASN A 210 32.92 -0.01 0.43
C ASN A 210 34.08 1.00 0.58
N MET A 211 34.06 1.87 1.60
CA MET A 211 35.12 2.84 1.85
C MET A 211 36.37 2.17 2.41
N ASP A 212 36.22 1.21 3.33
CA ASP A 212 37.33 0.46 3.92
C ASP A 212 38.03 -0.44 2.87
N GLU A 213 37.25 -1.11 2.00
CA GLU A 213 37.82 -1.84 0.86
C GLU A 213 38.57 -0.89 -0.11
N SER A 214 37.98 0.27 -0.41
CA SER A 214 38.62 1.29 -1.25
C SER A 214 39.92 1.80 -0.65
N LEU A 215 39.95 2.01 0.68
CA LEU A 215 41.14 2.42 1.43
C LEU A 215 42.22 1.34 1.38
N SER A 216 41.87 0.07 1.62
CA SER A 216 42.80 -1.06 1.57
C SER A 216 43.39 -1.26 0.16
N ASN A 217 42.56 -1.19 -0.88
CA ASN A 217 43.01 -1.26 -2.27
C ASN A 217 43.92 -0.07 -2.66
N VAL A 218 43.63 1.15 -2.18
CA VAL A 218 44.46 2.34 -2.39
C VAL A 218 45.80 2.23 -1.64
N GLU A 219 45.82 1.75 -0.39
CA GLU A 219 47.05 1.53 0.37
C GLU A 219 47.91 0.42 -0.28
N GLY A 220 47.28 -0.64 -0.77
CA GLY A 220 47.94 -1.69 -1.55
C GLY A 220 48.57 -1.16 -2.83
N ALA A 221 47.86 -0.31 -3.58
CA ALA A 221 48.38 0.35 -4.78
C ALA A 221 49.53 1.33 -4.44
N GLN A 222 49.40 2.12 -3.36
CA GLN A 222 50.47 3.00 -2.87
C GLN A 222 51.72 2.20 -2.49
N ASN A 223 51.58 1.06 -1.82
CA ASN A 223 52.70 0.16 -1.50
C ASN A 223 53.39 -0.39 -2.75
N GLN A 224 52.64 -0.71 -3.81
CA GLN A 224 53.22 -1.14 -5.10
C GLN A 224 53.96 0.01 -5.79
N LEU A 225 53.38 1.22 -5.81
CA LEU A 225 54.02 2.41 -6.37
C LEU A 225 55.32 2.79 -5.64
N LEU A 226 55.35 2.69 -4.31
CA LEU A 226 56.55 2.92 -3.51
C LEU A 226 57.65 1.89 -3.79
N LYS A 227 57.30 0.60 -3.89
CA LYS A 227 58.25 -0.46 -4.30
C LYS A 227 58.80 -0.24 -5.71
N TYR A 228 57.96 0.21 -6.65
CA TYR A 228 58.39 0.54 -8.00
C TYR A 228 59.33 1.76 -8.03
N LEU A 229 58.99 2.82 -7.29
CA LEU A 229 59.83 4.02 -7.14
C LEU A 229 61.22 3.68 -6.56
N ASP A 230 61.29 2.85 -5.53
CA ASP A 230 62.56 2.41 -4.93
C ASP A 230 63.40 1.57 -5.91
N SER A 231 62.78 0.65 -6.66
CA SER A 231 63.48 -0.12 -7.69
C SER A 231 64.02 0.75 -8.83
N ILE A 232 63.32 1.82 -9.23
CA ILE A 232 63.83 2.83 -10.16
C ILE A 232 64.96 3.66 -9.53
N SER A 233 64.84 4.02 -8.25
CA SER A 233 65.84 4.79 -7.51
C SER A 233 67.17 4.03 -7.41
N SER A 234 67.13 2.77 -6.99
CA SER A 234 68.28 1.87 -6.85
C SER A 234 69.11 1.76 -8.14
N ASN A 235 68.42 1.62 -9.28
CA ASN A 235 69.07 1.53 -10.60
C ASN A 235 69.87 2.79 -10.99
N ARG A 236 69.64 3.95 -10.37
CA ARG A 236 70.44 5.18 -10.60
C ARG A 236 71.90 5.02 -10.16
N TRP A 237 72.17 4.21 -9.13
CA TRP A 237 73.55 3.93 -8.70
C TRP A 237 74.24 2.90 -9.61
N LEU A 238 73.47 1.96 -10.17
CA LEU A 238 73.98 0.97 -11.13
C LEU A 238 74.39 1.62 -12.46
N ILE A 239 73.56 2.52 -13.02
CA ILE A 239 73.93 3.25 -14.25
C ILE A 239 75.11 4.20 -14.02
N LEU A 240 75.23 4.82 -12.83
CA LEU A 240 76.39 5.66 -12.48
C LEU A 240 77.71 4.87 -12.49
N LYS A 241 77.71 3.62 -12.01
CA LYS A 241 78.89 2.74 -12.08
C LYS A 241 79.26 2.39 -13.53
N ILE A 242 78.28 2.04 -14.36
CA ILE A 242 78.51 1.73 -15.78
C ILE A 242 79.08 2.95 -16.51
N PHE A 243 78.56 4.14 -16.21
CA PHE A 243 79.05 5.41 -16.77
C PHE A 243 80.50 5.72 -16.34
N MET A 244 80.86 5.49 -15.08
CA MET A 244 82.24 5.63 -14.60
C MET A 244 83.22 4.66 -15.28
N VAL A 245 82.81 3.40 -15.52
CA VAL A 245 83.62 2.43 -16.27
C VAL A 245 83.79 2.87 -17.72
N LEU A 246 82.74 3.40 -18.37
CA LEU A 246 82.84 3.97 -19.71
C LEU A 246 83.78 5.18 -19.79
N ILE A 247 83.75 6.09 -18.81
CA ILE A 247 84.68 7.23 -18.74
C ILE A 247 86.13 6.74 -18.56
N THR A 248 86.35 5.77 -17.67
CA THR A 248 87.69 5.20 -17.45
C THR A 248 88.23 4.53 -18.72
N PHE A 249 87.38 3.76 -19.42
CA PHE A 249 87.73 3.14 -20.69
C PHE A 249 88.03 4.17 -21.78
N LEU A 250 87.23 5.24 -21.89
CA LEU A 250 87.44 6.32 -22.85
C LEU A 250 88.75 7.06 -22.59
N LEU A 251 89.07 7.37 -21.33
CA LEU A 251 90.34 8.00 -20.97
C LEU A 251 91.55 7.11 -21.31
N ILE A 252 91.47 5.80 -21.02
CA ILE A 252 92.53 4.85 -21.41
C ILE A 252 92.65 4.79 -22.93
N PHE A 253 91.55 4.72 -23.67
CA PHE A 253 91.56 4.70 -25.14
C PHE A 253 92.21 5.97 -25.71
N VAL A 254 91.83 7.16 -25.24
CA VAL A 254 92.41 8.44 -25.69
C VAL A 254 93.91 8.55 -25.34
N VAL A 255 94.37 7.98 -24.22
CA VAL A 255 95.78 8.05 -23.79
C VAL A 255 96.67 6.98 -24.46
N PHE A 256 96.09 5.90 -25.01
CA PHE A 256 96.85 4.80 -25.64
C PHE A 256 96.66 4.65 -27.16
N VAL A 257 95.69 5.34 -27.77
CA VAL A 257 95.34 5.21 -29.20
C VAL A 257 95.45 6.53 -29.98
N ALA A 258 95.58 7.68 -29.29
CA ALA A 258 95.90 8.99 -29.89
C ALA A 258 97.31 9.45 -29.50
#